data_AF-A0A0F7FIG7-F1
#
_entry.id   AF-A0A0F7FIG7-F1
#
_cell.length_a   1.000
_cell.length_b   1.000
_cell.length_c   1.000
_cell.angle_alpha   90.00
_cell.angle_beta   90.00
_cell.angle_gamma   90.00
#
_symmetry.space_group_name_H-M   'P 1'
#
loop_
_entity.id
_entity.type
_entity.pdbx_description
1 polymer ?
#
loop_
_entity_poly.entity_id
_entity_poly.type
_entity_poly.pdbx_seq_one_letter_code
_entity_poly.pdbx_strand_id
1 'polypeptide(L)'
;MTGLEQKQLRYFRQILGLITIVVLVISAYYSYKVFAYIMNWETGSSQTYSEYMRYLIYMLFLLTSAFIFYETFRRRENRAQ
;
A
#
# COMPACT_ATOMS: atom_id res chain seq x y z
N MET A 1 23.16 2.48 -19.90
CA MET A 1 22.90 2.86 -18.51
C MET A 1 24.21 2.91 -17.75
N THR A 2 24.54 4.03 -17.14
CA THR A 2 25.76 4.15 -16.33
C THR A 2 25.59 3.36 -15.02
N GLY A 3 26.69 2.91 -14.39
CA GLY A 3 26.62 2.17 -13.12
C GLY A 3 25.96 2.96 -11.97
N LEU A 4 25.81 4.28 -12.12
CA LEU A 4 25.17 5.19 -11.17
C LEU A 4 23.63 5.14 -11.29
N GLU A 5 23.09 5.06 -12.51
CA GLU A 5 21.65 4.92 -12.77
C GLU A 5 21.09 3.59 -12.23
N GLN A 6 21.84 2.49 -12.39
CA GLN A 6 21.42 1.18 -11.89
C GLN A 6 21.31 1.15 -10.35
N LYS A 7 22.19 1.86 -9.64
CA LYS A 7 22.13 1.98 -8.18
C LYS A 7 20.89 2.76 -7.74
N GLN A 8 20.61 3.90 -8.38
CA GLN A 8 19.42 4.71 -8.07
C GLN A 8 18.11 3.94 -8.27
N LEU A 9 18.00 3.19 -9.37
CA LEU A 9 16.86 2.30 -9.65
C LEU A 9 16.68 1.22 -8.58
N ARG A 10 17.78 0.62 -8.11
CA ARG A 10 17.73 -0.38 -7.03
C ARG A 10 17.24 0.23 -5.72
N TYR A 11 17.76 1.39 -5.33
CA TYR A 11 17.31 2.10 -4.13
C TYR A 11 15.83 2.50 -4.22
N PHE A 12 15.40 2.99 -5.37
CA PHE A 12 13.99 3.33 -5.60
C PHE A 12 13.07 2.13 -5.38
N ARG A 13 13.41 0.95 -5.93
CA ARG A 13 12.63 -0.29 -5.72
C ARG A 13 12.60 -0.73 -4.26
N GLN A 14 13.72 -0.62 -3.55
CA GLN A 14 13.81 -0.99 -2.13
C GLN A 14 12.94 -0.06 -1.27
N ILE A 15 13.01 1.25 -1.50
CA ILE A 15 12.20 2.23 -0.78
C ILE A 15 10.71 2.01 -1.08
N LEU A 16 10.35 1.82 -2.35
CA LEU A 16 8.96 1.52 -2.74
C LEU A 16 8.46 0.26 -2.03
N GLY A 17 9.24 -0.83 -2.03
CA GLY A 17 8.90 -2.07 -1.34
C GLY A 17 8.72 -1.89 0.16
N LEU A 18 9.60 -1.12 0.82
CA LEU A 18 9.48 -0.81 2.24
C LEU A 18 8.19 -0.04 2.53
N ILE A 19 7.88 0.99 1.74
CA ILE A 19 6.64 1.77 1.86
C ILE A 19 5.42 0.85 1.69
N THR A 20 5.43 -0.03 0.69
CA THR A 20 4.34 -0.99 0.46
C THR A 20 4.13 -1.89 1.68
N ILE A 21 5.20 -2.41 2.30
CA ILE A 21 5.10 -3.24 3.50
C ILE A 21 4.49 -2.45 4.65
N VAL A 22 4.95 -1.22 4.89
CA VAL A 22 4.40 -0.36 5.96
C VAL A 22 2.91 -0.10 5.75
N VAL A 23 2.51 0.28 4.54
CA VAL A 23 1.10 0.54 4.21
C VAL A 23 0.26 -0.74 4.33
N LEU A 24 0.82 -1.91 3.99
CA LEU A 24 0.14 -3.19 4.11
C LEU A 24 -0.10 -3.58 5.58
N VAL A 25 0.87 -3.36 6.47
CA VAL A 25 0.71 -3.57 7.91
C VAL A 25 -0.37 -2.65 8.48
N ILE A 26 -0.35 -1.37 8.10
CA ILE A 26 -1.39 -0.39 8.51
C ILE A 26 -2.77 -0.81 7.98
N SER A 27 -2.85 -1.28 6.73
CA SER A 27 -4.10 -1.78 6.14
C SER A 27 -4.64 -2.99 6.89
N ALA A 28 -3.78 -3.93 7.28
CA ALA A 28 -4.17 -5.08 8.09
C ALA A 28 -4.73 -4.65 9.46
N TYR A 29 -4.11 -3.67 10.10
CA TYR A 29 -4.62 -3.09 11.35
C TYR A 29 -6.01 -2.48 11.19
N TYR A 30 -6.25 -1.64 10.18
CA TYR A 30 -7.57 -1.05 9.96
C TYR A 30 -8.61 -2.08 9.53
N SER A 31 -8.22 -3.09 8.76
CA SER A 31 -9.09 -4.23 8.42
C SER A 31 -9.56 -4.97 9.68
N TYR A 32 -8.64 -5.23 10.62
CA TYR A 32 -8.97 -5.79 11.93
C TYR A 32 -9.94 -4.89 12.70
N LYS A 33 -9.70 -3.58 12.76
CA LYS A 33 -10.59 -2.64 13.47
C LYS A 33 -12.00 -2.61 12.90
N VAL A 34 -12.13 -2.60 11.57
CA VAL A 34 -13.42 -2.71 10.89
C VAL A 34 -14.11 -4.02 11.24
N PHE A 35 -13.39 -5.15 11.16
CA PHE A 35 -13.94 -6.46 11.48
C PHE A 35 -14.37 -6.57 12.95
N ALA A 36 -13.53 -6.12 13.88
CA ALA A 36 -13.82 -6.12 15.31
C ALA A 36 -15.05 -5.28 15.65
N TYR A 37 -15.23 -4.13 14.98
CA TYR A 37 -16.44 -3.32 15.12
C TYR A 37 -17.69 -4.06 14.61
N ILE A 38 -17.62 -4.69 13.42
CA ILE A 38 -18.75 -5.44 12.84
C ILE A 38 -19.15 -6.62 13.74
N MET A 39 -18.18 -7.30 14.35
CA MET A 39 -18.38 -8.41 15.27
C MET A 39 -18.83 -7.97 16.68
N ASN A 40 -19.02 -6.67 16.92
CA ASN A 40 -19.28 -6.08 18.24
C ASN A 40 -18.22 -6.45 19.30
N TRP A 41 -16.98 -6.74 18.88
CA TRP A 41 -15.85 -6.98 19.80
C TRP A 41 -15.23 -5.68 20.31
N GLU A 42 -15.45 -4.57 19.61
CA GLU A 42 -14.98 -3.24 20.00
C GLU A 42 -16.17 -2.28 20.05
N THR A 43 -16.36 -1.62 21.20
CA THR A 43 -17.40 -0.60 21.36
C THR A 43 -16.94 0.70 20.69
N GLY A 44 -17.79 1.27 19.84
CA GLY A 44 -17.51 2.55 19.21
C GLY A 44 -18.76 3.19 18.64
N SER A 45 -18.61 4.42 18.15
CA SER A 45 -19.67 5.12 17.45
C SER A 45 -19.68 4.76 15.95
N SER A 46 -20.82 4.97 15.29
CA SER A 46 -20.93 4.84 13.83
C SER A 46 -19.93 5.75 13.08
N GLN A 47 -19.58 6.90 13.68
CA GLN A 47 -18.57 7.80 13.16
C GLN A 47 -17.17 7.17 13.20
N THR A 48 -16.80 6.51 14.30
CA THR A 48 -15.51 5.80 14.45
C THR A 48 -15.35 4.69 13.42
N TYR A 49 -16.40 3.89 13.21
CA TYR A 49 -16.43 2.88 12.16
C TYR A 49 -16.22 3.47 10.77
N SER A 50 -16.92 4.57 10.48
CA SER A 50 -16.81 5.28 9.19
C SER A 50 -15.39 5.81 8.96
N GLU A 51 -14.71 6.28 10.01
CA GLU A 51 -13.31 6.69 9.92
C GLU A 51 -12.36 5.53 9.62
N TYR A 52 -12.51 4.39 10.31
CA TYR A 52 -11.70 3.20 10.05
C TYR A 52 -11.89 2.69 8.62
N MET A 53 -13.15 2.63 8.15
CA MET A 53 -13.46 2.27 6.77
C MET A 53 -12.84 3.25 5.76
N ARG A 54 -12.94 4.56 6.01
CA ARG A 54 -12.34 5.59 5.14
C ARG A 54 -10.83 5.41 5.04
N TYR A 55 -10.13 5.22 6.16
CA TYR A 55 -8.69 4.98 6.15
C TYR A 55 -8.32 3.69 5.43
N LEU A 56 -9.06 2.61 5.66
CA LEU A 56 -8.83 1.34 4.97
C LEU A 56 -8.95 1.49 3.45
N ILE A 57 -10.01 2.16 2.97
CA ILE A 57 -10.21 2.40 1.54
C ILE A 57 -9.06 3.20 0.94
N TYR A 58 -8.61 4.27 1.61
CA TYR A 58 -7.49 5.08 1.13
C TYR A 58 -6.19 4.29 1.05
N MET A 59 -5.90 3.43 2.04
CA MET A 59 -4.69 2.61 2.04
C MET A 59 -4.73 1.54 0.95
N LEU A 60 -5.87 0.88 0.74
CA LEU A 60 -6.05 -0.08 -0.35
C LEU A 60 -5.92 0.58 -1.72
N PHE A 61 -6.49 1.78 -1.89
CA PHE A 61 -6.33 2.56 -3.11
C PHE A 61 -4.86 2.92 -3.38
N LEU A 62 -4.12 3.33 -2.34
CA LEU A 62 -2.70 3.65 -2.45
C LEU A 62 -1.85 2.42 -2.80
N LEU A 63 -2.11 1.27 -2.17
CA LEU A 63 -1.45 0.00 -2.50
C LEU A 63 -1.72 -0.42 -3.95
N THR A 64 -2.98 -0.33 -4.38
CA THR A 64 -3.38 -0.68 -5.76
C THR A 64 -2.72 0.25 -6.77
N SER A 65 -2.71 1.55 -6.50
CA SER A 65 -2.06 2.56 -7.35
C SER A 65 -0.56 2.33 -7.44
N ALA A 66 0.10 2.06 -6.31
CA ALA A 66 1.53 1.76 -6.26
C ALA A 66 1.86 0.48 -7.05
N PHE A 67 1.03 -0.55 -6.94
CA PHE A 67 1.18 -1.80 -7.69
C PHE A 67 1.04 -1.58 -9.20
N ILE A 68 -0.02 -0.90 -9.64
CA ILE A 68 -0.24 -0.59 -11.07
C ILE A 68 0.93 0.24 -11.62
N PHE A 69 1.40 1.23 -10.86
CA PHE A 69 2.53 2.06 -11.24
C PHE A 69 3.80 1.21 -11.40
N TYR A 70 4.11 0.37 -10.40
CA TYR A 70 5.28 -0.52 -10.43
C TYR A 70 5.24 -1.47 -11.64
N GLU A 71 4.11 -2.15 -11.88
CA GLU A 71 3.95 -3.07 -13.01
C GLU A 71 4.05 -2.34 -14.35
N THR A 72 3.52 -1.12 -14.46
CA THR A 72 3.63 -0.30 -15.67
C THR A 72 5.09 0.02 -16.00
N PHE A 73 5.89 0.40 -14.99
CA PHE A 73 7.31 0.67 -15.17
C PHE A 73 8.12 -0.59 -15.52
N ARG A 74 7.86 -1.68 -14.80
CA ARG A 74 8.54 -2.96 -15.05
C ARG A 74 8.29 -3.49 -16.47
N ARG A 75 7.06 -3.38 -16.98
CA ARG A 75 6.73 -3.78 -18.35
C ARG A 75 7.44 -2.93 -19.41
N ARG A 76 7.70 -1.65 -19.13
CA ARG A 76 8.46 -0.77 -20.05
C ARG A 76 9.93 -1.18 -20.13
N GLU A 77 10.56 -1.51 -19.01
CA GLU A 77 11.94 -2.01 -19.00
C GLU A 77 12.09 -3.31 -19.81
N ASN A 78 11.18 -4.28 -19.60
CA ASN A 78 11.24 -5.56 -20.29
C ASN A 78 11.01 -5.49 -21.81
N ARG A 79 10.46 -4.38 -22.33
CA ARG A 79 10.27 -4.15 -23.78
C ARG A 79 11.43 -3.38 -24.42
N ALA A 80 12.29 -2.77 -23.62
CA ALA A 80 13.44 -1.99 -24.08
C ALA A 80 14.74 -2.82 -24.10
N GLN A 81 14.70 -4.05 -23.60
CA GLN A 81 15.74 -5.08 -23.75
C GLN A 81 15.41 -5.98 -24.94
#